data_AF-A0A4V3S9S0-F1
#
_entry.id   AF-A0A4V3S9S0-F1
#
_cell.length_a   1.000
_cell.length_b   1.000
_cell.length_c   1.000
_cell.angle_alpha   90.00
_cell.angle_beta   90.00
_cell.angle_gamma   90.00
#
_symmetry.space_group_name_H-M   'P 1'
#
loop_
_entity.id
_entity.type
_entity.pdbx_description
1 polymer ?
#
loop_
_entity_poly.entity_id
_entity_poly.type
_entity_poly.pdbx_seq_one_letter_code
_entity_poly.pdbx_strand_id
1 'polypeptide(L)'
;MDAVQNVNKAIPVIVISSIILLNKNDESDNSESSDSENENKVEDISLSDMQTLFSMLIASKSRGEKIVVEKITDYVDRVIPNYTNIIFKEHFRLYPATFEMVLSLIGPALNATGTIFGKKLISAEKQLYIAL
;
A
#
# COMPACT_ATOMS: atom_id res chain seq x y z
N MET A 1 -6.20 43.95 0.15
CA MET A 1 -7.63 44.13 -0.14
C MET A 1 -7.72 43.77 -1.61
N ASP A 2 -8.12 42.57 -2.03
CA ASP A 2 -9.24 41.75 -1.56
C ASP A 2 -8.98 40.25 -1.76
N ALA A 3 -9.43 39.42 -0.81
CA ALA A 3 -9.47 37.97 -0.95
C ALA A 3 -10.86 37.56 -1.46
N VAL A 4 -10.90 37.01 -2.67
CA VAL A 4 -12.13 36.45 -3.25
C VAL A 4 -12.42 35.12 -2.55
N GLN A 5 -13.43 35.14 -1.70
CA GLN A 5 -13.91 33.99 -0.94
C GLN A 5 -14.71 33.08 -1.90
N ASN A 6 -14.09 32.00 -2.39
CA ASN A 6 -14.79 30.98 -3.15
C ASN A 6 -15.57 30.07 -2.20
N VAL A 7 -16.86 30.30 -2.10
CA VAL A 7 -17.78 29.54 -1.25
C VAL A 7 -18.16 28.25 -1.99
N ASN A 8 -17.36 27.20 -1.82
CA ASN A 8 -17.68 25.88 -2.35
C ASN A 8 -18.91 25.32 -1.62
N LYS A 9 -20.07 25.47 -2.24
CA LYS A 9 -21.34 24.91 -1.77
C LYS A 9 -21.29 23.39 -1.93
N ALA A 10 -21.13 22.66 -0.82
CA ALA A 10 -21.19 21.20 -0.82
C ALA A 10 -22.63 20.75 -1.11
N ILE A 11 -22.84 20.02 -2.22
CA ILE A 11 -24.11 19.37 -2.52
C ILE A 11 -24.05 17.95 -1.94
N PRO A 12 -24.94 17.57 -1.00
CA PRO A 12 -24.99 16.21 -0.51
C PRO A 12 -25.53 15.29 -1.62
N VAL A 13 -24.72 14.34 -2.07
CA VAL A 13 -25.17 13.24 -2.95
C VAL A 13 -25.84 12.21 -2.05
N ILE A 14 -27.17 12.24 -2.01
CA ILE A 14 -27.98 11.22 -1.34
C ILE A 14 -27.99 9.99 -2.24
N VAL A 15 -27.27 8.95 -1.84
CA VAL A 15 -27.37 7.63 -2.46
C VAL A 15 -28.61 6.94 -1.87
N ILE A 16 -29.70 6.92 -2.63
CA ILE A 16 -30.90 6.18 -2.27
C ILE A 16 -30.59 4.70 -2.47
N SER A 17 -30.34 3.98 -1.36
CA SER A 17 -30.25 2.52 -1.34
C SER A 17 -31.67 1.96 -1.42
N SER A 18 -32.13 1.67 -2.63
CA SER A 18 -33.45 1.07 -2.86
C SER A 18 -33.40 -0.44 -2.58
N ILE A 19 -33.61 -0.84 -1.33
CA ILE A 19 -34.01 -2.22 -0.99
C ILE A 19 -35.17 -2.17 0.00
N ILE A 20 -36.35 -1.76 -0.47
CA ILE A 20 -37.63 -2.03 0.19
C ILE A 20 -38.64 -2.35 -0.91
N LEU A 21 -38.72 -3.62 -1.32
CA LEU A 21 -39.99 -4.26 -1.69
C LEU A 21 -39.78 -5.78 -1.78
N LEU A 22 -40.81 -6.53 -1.34
CA LEU A 22 -40.93 -8.00 -1.34
C LEU A 22 -40.46 -8.69 -0.05
N ASN A 23 -41.26 -8.58 1.00
CA ASN A 23 -41.95 -9.76 1.52
C ASN A 23 -43.00 -9.38 2.54
N LYS A 24 -44.24 -9.28 2.07
CA LYS A 24 -45.43 -9.42 2.91
C LYS A 24 -46.54 -9.95 2.01
N ASN A 25 -46.79 -11.26 2.12
CA ASN A 25 -48.07 -11.92 1.84
C ASN A 25 -47.93 -13.38 2.30
N ASP A 26 -48.36 -13.55 3.55
CA ASP A 26 -49.05 -14.66 4.21
C ASP A 26 -49.16 -16.03 3.54
N GLU A 27 -48.97 -17.05 4.39
CA GLU A 27 -49.24 -18.47 4.22
C GLU A 27 -50.55 -18.78 3.46
N SER A 28 -50.44 -19.61 2.43
CA SER A 28 -51.52 -20.50 1.99
C SER A 28 -50.93 -21.77 1.39
N ASP A 29 -51.25 -22.90 2.02
CA ASP A 29 -50.82 -24.27 1.70
C ASP A 29 -51.09 -24.71 0.25
N ASN A 30 -50.14 -25.42 -0.38
CA ASN A 30 -50.41 -26.73 -0.98
C ASN A 30 -49.13 -27.47 -1.44
N SER A 31 -49.26 -28.79 -1.45
CA SER A 31 -48.29 -29.88 -1.43
C SER A 31 -47.59 -30.26 -2.74
N GLU A 32 -46.38 -30.82 -2.57
CA GLU A 32 -45.81 -32.02 -3.23
C GLU A 32 -45.39 -32.01 -4.73
N SER A 33 -44.28 -32.73 -4.96
CA SER A 33 -43.90 -33.52 -6.15
C SER A 33 -42.70 -33.07 -7.00
N SER A 34 -41.99 -34.12 -7.45
CA SER A 34 -40.60 -34.26 -7.89
C SER A 34 -40.28 -33.73 -9.30
N ASP A 35 -38.97 -33.63 -9.52
CA ASP A 35 -38.20 -33.77 -10.77
C ASP A 35 -38.36 -32.73 -11.89
N SER A 36 -37.25 -32.03 -12.17
CA SER A 36 -36.53 -32.20 -13.45
C SER A 36 -35.26 -31.35 -13.48
N GLU A 37 -34.14 -32.01 -13.76
CA GLU A 37 -32.90 -31.36 -14.16
C GLU A 37 -33.15 -30.57 -15.45
N ASN A 38 -32.81 -29.27 -15.45
CA ASN A 38 -32.50 -28.60 -16.70
C ASN A 38 -31.32 -27.66 -16.49
N GLU A 39 -30.23 -28.03 -17.14
CA GLU A 39 -28.97 -27.31 -17.21
C GLU A 39 -29.18 -25.95 -17.86
N ASN A 40 -29.10 -24.90 -17.06
CA ASN A 40 -28.42 -23.66 -17.40
C ASN A 40 -28.11 -22.97 -16.08
N LYS A 41 -26.97 -23.34 -15.48
CA LYS A 41 -26.38 -22.53 -14.40
C LYS A 41 -25.89 -21.24 -15.04
N VAL A 42 -26.82 -20.33 -15.32
CA VAL A 42 -26.47 -18.91 -15.33
C VAL A 42 -26.03 -18.67 -13.89
N GLU A 43 -24.72 -18.54 -13.70
CA GLU A 43 -24.15 -18.16 -12.41
C GLU A 43 -24.79 -16.83 -12.04
N ASP A 44 -25.84 -16.88 -11.21
CA ASP A 44 -26.44 -15.68 -10.65
C ASP A 44 -25.34 -14.98 -9.88
N ILE A 45 -24.79 -13.92 -10.49
CA ILE A 45 -23.77 -13.08 -9.88
C ILE A 45 -24.35 -12.62 -8.55
N SER A 46 -23.75 -13.09 -7.46
CA SER A 46 -24.26 -12.78 -6.12
C SER A 46 -24.19 -11.28 -5.91
N LEU A 47 -25.12 -10.73 -5.14
CA LEU A 47 -25.10 -9.32 -4.74
C LEU A 47 -23.75 -8.91 -4.15
N SER A 48 -23.10 -9.85 -3.44
CA SER A 48 -21.74 -9.69 -2.92
C SER A 48 -20.69 -9.49 -4.00
N ASP A 49 -20.80 -10.21 -5.12
CA ASP A 49 -19.88 -10.12 -6.25
C ASP A 49 -20.03 -8.76 -6.94
N MET A 50 -21.27 -8.31 -7.16
CA MET A 50 -21.55 -6.99 -7.72
C MET A 50 -21.01 -5.86 -6.82
N GLN A 51 -21.15 -5.99 -5.50
CA GLN A 51 -20.60 -5.05 -4.54
C GLN A 51 -19.06 -5.04 -4.53
N THR A 52 -18.44 -6.20 -4.73
CA THR A 52 -16.98 -6.34 -4.85
C THR A 52 -16.47 -5.67 -6.12
N LEU A 53 -17.13 -5.90 -7.25
CA LEU A 53 -16.80 -5.24 -8.53
C LEU A 53 -16.96 -3.72 -8.45
N PHE A 54 -18.04 -3.25 -7.82
CA PHE A 54 -18.27 -1.83 -7.60
C PHE A 54 -17.17 -1.21 -6.71
N SER A 55 -16.81 -1.88 -5.62
CA SER A 55 -15.75 -1.42 -4.71
C SER A 55 -14.39 -1.35 -5.42
N MET A 56 -14.07 -2.33 -6.27
CA MET A 56 -12.84 -2.36 -7.07
C MET A 56 -12.80 -1.21 -8.09
N LEU A 57 -13.92 -0.93 -8.75
CA LEU A 57 -14.05 0.19 -9.69
C LEU A 57 -13.82 1.54 -9.01
N ILE A 58 -14.44 1.77 -7.86
CA ILE A 58 -14.39 3.06 -7.14
C ILE A 58 -13.06 3.25 -6.37
N ALA A 59 -12.37 2.17 -5.98
CA ALA A 59 -11.10 2.25 -5.25
C ALA A 59 -10.01 3.06 -5.98
N SER A 60 -10.00 3.02 -7.31
CA SER A 60 -9.05 3.82 -8.11
C SER A 60 -9.40 5.31 -8.12
N LYS A 61 -10.68 5.64 -7.98
CA LYS A 61 -11.24 7.00 -8.09
C LYS A 61 -11.33 7.71 -6.74
N SER A 62 -11.34 6.96 -5.64
CA SER A 62 -11.31 7.51 -4.26
C SER A 62 -9.90 7.81 -3.76
N ARG A 63 -8.85 7.38 -4.49
CA ARG A 63 -7.48 7.71 -4.12
C ARG A 63 -7.27 9.20 -4.34
N GLY A 64 -7.15 9.95 -3.24
CA GLY A 64 -6.83 11.38 -3.27
C GLY A 64 -5.56 11.67 -4.08
N GLU A 65 -5.38 12.93 -4.46
CA GLU A 65 -4.24 13.37 -5.27
C GLU A 65 -2.92 12.90 -4.61
N LYS A 66 -2.14 12.11 -5.34
CA LYS A 66 -0.88 11.60 -4.84
C LYS A 66 0.12 12.75 -4.87
N ILE A 67 0.37 13.34 -3.70
CA ILE A 67 1.46 14.30 -3.53
C ILE A 67 2.77 13.58 -3.84
N VAL A 68 3.42 13.97 -4.95
CA VAL A 68 4.74 13.47 -5.31
C VAL A 68 5.74 14.20 -4.43
N VAL A 69 6.16 13.56 -3.35
CA VAL A 69 7.26 14.04 -2.53
C VAL A 69 8.56 13.59 -3.18
N GLU A 70 9.45 14.54 -3.46
CA GLU A 70 10.80 14.23 -3.90
C GLU A 70 11.51 13.37 -2.85
N LYS A 71 12.04 12.23 -3.29
CA LYS A 71 12.82 11.36 -2.42
C LYS A 71 14.25 11.87 -2.37
N ILE A 72 14.82 11.93 -1.16
CA ILE A 72 16.25 12.15 -1.00
C ILE A 72 16.99 10.96 -1.64
N THR A 73 17.83 11.24 -2.63
CA THR A 73 18.69 10.26 -3.29
C THR A 73 20.14 10.45 -2.86
N ASP A 74 20.92 9.38 -2.94
CA ASP A 74 22.38 9.41 -2.78
C ASP A 74 22.89 9.98 -1.45
N TYR A 75 22.09 9.92 -0.38
CA TYR A 75 22.48 10.44 0.94
C TYR A 75 23.80 9.83 1.41
N VAL A 76 23.94 8.50 1.31
CA VAL A 76 25.16 7.80 1.71
C VAL A 76 26.38 8.24 0.90
N ASP A 77 26.21 8.48 -0.39
CA ASP A 77 27.32 8.82 -1.29
C ASP A 77 27.69 10.30 -1.25
N ARG A 78 26.74 11.19 -0.89
CA ARG A 78 26.93 12.65 -0.95
C ARG A 78 27.07 13.31 0.42
N VAL A 79 26.41 12.78 1.45
CA VAL A 79 26.33 13.45 2.76
C VAL A 79 27.35 12.85 3.72
N ILE A 80 27.37 11.54 3.87
CA ILE A 80 28.23 10.84 4.84
C ILE A 80 29.73 11.13 4.64
N PRO A 81 30.30 11.16 3.42
CA PRO A 81 31.72 11.42 3.23
C PRO A 81 32.17 12.82 3.69
N ASN A 82 31.22 13.75 3.80
CA ASN A 82 31.48 15.11 4.28
C ASN A 82 31.36 15.25 5.80
N TYR A 83 31.06 14.17 6.53
CA TYR A 83 30.98 14.20 7.97
C TYR A 83 32.35 14.31 8.61
N THR A 84 32.47 15.24 9.55
CA THR A 84 33.60 15.23 10.49
C THR A 84 33.42 14.05 11.45
N ASN A 85 34.50 13.64 12.11
CA ASN A 85 34.44 12.56 13.11
C ASN A 85 33.41 12.82 14.21
N ILE A 86 33.19 14.09 14.57
CA ILE A 86 32.21 14.49 15.58
C ILE A 86 30.79 14.28 15.05
N ILE A 87 30.50 14.80 13.85
CA ILE A 87 29.18 14.65 13.21
C ILE A 87 28.86 13.18 12.96
N PHE A 88 29.84 12.41 12.46
CA PHE A 88 29.68 10.98 12.24
C PHE A 88 29.32 10.25 13.54
N LYS A 89 30.03 10.57 14.63
CA LYS A 89 29.76 9.98 15.94
C LYS A 89 28.41 10.38 16.50
N GLU A 90 27.99 11.62 16.33
CA GLU A 90 26.67 12.07 16.77
C GLU A 90 25.54 11.40 15.98
N HIS A 91 25.74 11.23 14.66
CA HIS A 91 24.75 10.63 13.76
C HIS A 91 24.63 9.11 13.97
N PHE A 92 25.75 8.38 13.85
CA PHE A 92 25.77 6.91 13.92
C PHE A 92 26.01 6.37 15.33
N ARG A 93 26.22 7.22 16.33
CA ARG A 93 26.52 6.84 17.72
C ARG A 93 27.77 5.96 17.89
N LEU A 94 28.70 6.03 16.94
CA LEU A 94 29.96 5.30 16.94
C LEU A 94 31.05 6.06 16.20
N TYR A 95 32.32 5.79 16.53
CA TYR A 95 33.44 6.40 15.84
C TYR A 95 33.63 5.80 14.44
N PRO A 96 34.08 6.58 13.44
CA PRO A 96 34.39 6.04 12.10
C PRO A 96 35.32 4.82 12.13
N ALA A 97 36.34 4.81 13.00
CA ALA A 97 37.22 3.66 13.15
C ALA A 97 36.50 2.39 13.63
N THR A 98 35.49 2.55 14.50
CA THR A 98 34.66 1.44 14.97
C THR A 98 33.74 0.94 13.85
N PHE A 99 33.23 1.85 13.00
CA PHE A 99 32.46 1.49 11.81
C PHE A 99 33.28 0.56 10.90
N GLU A 100 34.49 0.99 10.53
CA GLU A 100 35.39 0.21 9.68
C GLU A 100 35.75 -1.15 10.29
N MET A 101 35.99 -1.17 11.60
CA MET A 101 36.22 -2.42 12.32
C MET A 101 35.01 -3.36 12.17
N VAL A 102 33.79 -2.89 12.50
CA VAL A 102 32.58 -3.71 12.39
C VAL A 102 32.36 -4.17 10.94
N LEU A 103 32.51 -3.27 9.97
CA LEU A 103 32.39 -3.57 8.54
C LEU A 103 33.38 -4.66 8.10
N SER A 104 34.61 -4.64 8.62
CA SER A 104 35.58 -5.69 8.31
C SER A 104 35.18 -7.07 8.88
N LEU A 105 34.51 -7.11 10.04
CA LEU A 105 34.06 -8.36 10.66
C LEU A 105 32.84 -8.95 9.95
N ILE A 106 31.83 -8.13 9.65
CA ILE A 106 30.54 -8.61 9.13
C ILE A 106 30.40 -8.46 7.61
N GLY A 107 31.24 -7.64 6.98
CA GLY A 107 31.17 -7.32 5.55
C GLY A 107 31.16 -8.54 4.63
N PRO A 108 32.00 -9.57 4.84
CA PRO A 108 31.95 -10.80 4.06
C PRO A 108 30.59 -11.49 4.13
N ALA A 109 29.96 -11.55 5.31
CA ALA A 109 28.65 -12.16 5.50
C ALA A 109 27.53 -11.35 4.80
N LEU A 110 27.61 -10.01 4.87
CA LEU A 110 26.66 -9.13 4.18
C LEU A 110 26.73 -9.23 2.65
N ASN A 111 27.92 -9.50 2.10
CA ASN A 111 28.11 -9.69 0.66
C ASN A 111 27.76 -11.12 0.19
N ALA A 112 27.76 -12.12 1.09
CA ALA A 112 27.49 -13.52 0.75
C ALA A 112 26.05 -13.79 0.30
N THR A 113 25.11 -12.91 0.65
CA THR A 113 23.68 -13.01 0.27
C THR A 113 23.40 -12.64 -1.20
N GLY A 114 24.44 -12.43 -2.00
CA GLY A 114 24.33 -12.07 -3.41
C GLY A 114 23.60 -13.13 -4.24
N THR A 115 22.41 -12.81 -4.75
CA THR A 115 21.71 -13.68 -5.70
C THR A 115 22.29 -13.49 -7.11
N ILE A 116 22.52 -14.59 -7.82
CA ILE A 116 23.03 -14.61 -9.21
C ILE A 116 22.01 -13.97 -10.18
N PHE A 117 20.74 -13.95 -9.78
CA PHE A 117 19.63 -13.37 -10.53
C PHE A 117 18.89 -12.32 -9.68
N GLY A 118 18.50 -11.21 -10.29
CA GLY A 118 17.69 -10.16 -9.66
C GLY A 118 18.38 -8.80 -9.54
N LYS A 119 17.85 -7.95 -8.66
CA LYS A 119 18.34 -6.58 -8.43
C LYS A 119 19.69 -6.62 -7.73
N LYS A 120 20.65 -5.81 -8.22
CA LYS A 120 21.98 -5.65 -7.62
C LYS A 120 21.85 -5.38 -6.12
N LEU A 121 22.53 -6.18 -5.31
CA LEU A 121 22.58 -5.97 -3.86
C LEU A 121 23.28 -4.65 -3.52
N ILE A 122 22.82 -4.04 -2.43
CA ILE A 122 23.44 -2.88 -1.80
C ILE A 122 24.79 -3.33 -1.24
N SER A 123 25.84 -2.51 -1.32
CA SER A 123 27.15 -2.86 -0.76
C SER A 123 27.07 -3.06 0.76
N ALA A 124 27.89 -3.94 1.33
CA ALA A 124 27.93 -4.19 2.78
C ALA A 124 28.04 -2.90 3.62
N GLU A 125 28.86 -1.94 3.17
CA GLU A 125 29.01 -0.63 3.79
C GLU A 125 27.68 0.13 3.85
N LYS A 126 26.97 0.23 2.73
CA LYS A 126 25.67 0.89 2.64
C LYS A 126 24.59 0.16 3.44
N GLN A 127 24.65 -1.17 3.49
CA GLN A 127 23.76 -1.95 4.35
C GLN A 127 24.00 -1.62 5.83
N LEU A 128 25.25 -1.48 6.24
CA LEU A 128 25.60 -1.11 7.61
C LEU A 128 25.17 0.32 7.96
N TYR A 129 25.37 1.30 7.06
CA TYR A 129 24.87 2.66 7.26
C TYR A 129 23.36 2.75 7.42
N ILE A 130 22.59 1.88 6.76
CA ILE A 130 21.13 1.84 6.88
C ILE A 130 20.69 1.22 8.22
N ALA A 131 21.51 0.35 8.79
CA ALA A 131 21.17 -0.40 10.00
C ALA A 131 21.51 0.32 11.31
N LEU A 132 22.40 1.32 11.25
CA LEU A 132 22.88 2.12 12.37
C LEU A 132 22.02 3.37 12.58
#